data_AF-A0A177QPL7-F1
#
_entry.id   AF-A0A177QPL7-F1
#
_cell.length_a   1.000
_cell.length_b   1.000
_cell.length_c   1.000
_cell.angle_alpha   90.00
_cell.angle_beta   90.00
_cell.angle_gamma   90.00
#
_symmetry.space_group_name_H-M   'P 1'
#
loop_
_entity.id
_entity.type
_entity.pdbx_description
1 polymer ?
#
loop_
_entity_poly.entity_id
_entity_poly.type
_entity_poly.pdbx_seq_one_letter_code
_entity_poly.pdbx_strand_id
1 'polypeptide(L)'
;MHLLGDALMQAGFSDPVMDVEYFSLNYRDKNKMARELWVTGMLSDINDFSPENNTATFEVVYGHAWGAAFGKVDESGVAKVPIDAIQRRVGDSPLRR
;
A
#
# COMPACT_ATOMS: atom_id res chain seq x y z
N MET A 1 2.74 -8.52 7.92
CA MET A 1 2.33 -8.35 6.50
C MET A 1 0.93 -8.86 6.20
N HIS A 2 0.51 -9.99 6.78
CA HIS A 2 -0.84 -10.55 6.56
C HIS A 2 -1.98 -9.57 6.83
N LEU A 3 -1.93 -8.75 7.88
CA LEU A 3 -3.00 -7.81 8.20
C LEU A 3 -3.30 -6.79 7.08
N LEU A 4 -2.26 -6.28 6.40
CA LEU A 4 -2.45 -5.38 5.26
C LEU A 4 -2.97 -6.13 4.03
N GLY A 5 -2.45 -7.34 3.77
CA GLY A 5 -2.93 -8.20 2.69
C GLY A 5 -4.40 -8.59 2.90
N ASP A 6 -4.78 -8.97 4.11
CA ASP A 6 -6.14 -9.32 4.50
C ASP A 6 -7.08 -8.12 4.37
N ALA A 7 -6.62 -6.92 4.74
CA ALA A 7 -7.39 -5.69 4.55
C ALA A 7 -7.60 -5.37 3.06
N LEU A 8 -6.60 -5.61 2.20
CA LEU A 8 -6.74 -5.47 0.75
C LEU A 8 -7.74 -6.50 0.18
N MET A 9 -7.68 -7.75 0.65
CA MET A 9 -8.66 -8.77 0.27
C MET A 9 -10.08 -8.43 0.73
N GLN A 10 -10.25 -7.91 1.96
CA GLN A 10 -11.54 -7.43 2.47
C GLN A 10 -12.07 -6.24 1.66
N ALA A 11 -11.19 -5.38 1.16
CA ALA A 11 -11.54 -4.29 0.26
C ALA A 11 -11.84 -4.76 -1.18
N GLY A 12 -11.76 -6.06 -1.47
CA GLY A 12 -12.12 -6.66 -2.75
C GLY A 12 -10.98 -6.73 -3.78
N PHE A 13 -9.74 -6.46 -3.38
CA PHE A 13 -8.57 -6.69 -4.23
C PHE A 13 -8.16 -8.16 -4.20
N SER A 14 -7.49 -8.64 -5.24
CA SER A 14 -6.98 -10.02 -5.32
C SER A 14 -5.46 -10.07 -5.40
N ASP A 15 -4.91 -11.20 -4.93
CA ASP A 15 -3.49 -11.54 -4.95
C ASP A 15 -2.57 -10.42 -4.43
N PRO A 16 -2.76 -9.91 -3.19
CA PRO A 16 -1.91 -8.87 -2.64
C PRO A 16 -0.49 -9.40 -2.42
N VAL A 17 0.48 -8.77 -3.07
CA VAL A 17 1.91 -8.99 -2.86
C VAL A 17 2.44 -7.80 -2.07
N MET A 18 2.85 -8.04 -0.84
CA MET A 18 3.38 -7.03 0.09
C MET A 18 4.89 -7.20 0.25
N ASP A 19 5.61 -6.08 0.34
CA ASP A 19 7.04 -6.03 0.60
C ASP A 19 7.35 -4.92 1.62
N VAL A 20 8.52 -5.02 2.24
CA VAL A 20 8.93 -4.13 3.34
C VAL A 20 10.38 -3.73 3.18
N GLU A 21 10.62 -2.42 3.24
CA GLU A 21 11.95 -1.84 3.26
C GLU A 21 12.18 -1.05 4.55
N TYR A 22 13.41 -1.13 5.05
CA TYR A 22 13.85 -0.34 6.21
C TYR A 22 14.76 0.78 5.73
N PHE A 23 14.38 2.03 6.04
CA PHE A 23 15.15 3.21 5.67
C PHE A 23 15.53 4.01 6.91
N SER A 24 16.82 4.27 7.10
CA SER A 24 17.32 5.10 8.20
C SER A 24 17.68 6.50 7.72
N LEU A 25 17.09 7.51 8.35
CA LEU A 25 17.40 8.92 8.09
C LEU A 25 18.19 9.51 9.25
N ASN A 26 19.28 10.20 8.93
CA ASN A 26 20.08 10.97 9.89
C ASN A 26 19.67 12.44 9.83
N TYR A 27 19.03 12.93 10.89
CA TYR A 27 18.62 14.31 11.02
C TYR A 27 19.77 15.18 11.53
N ARG A 28 19.87 16.39 10.97
CA ARG A 28 20.87 17.38 11.42
C ARG A 28 20.45 18.09 12.70
N ASP A 29 19.14 18.22 12.92
CA ASP A 29 18.55 18.96 14.03
C ASP A 29 17.51 18.09 14.74
N LYS A 30 17.68 17.93 16.05
CA LYS A 30 16.78 17.18 16.93
C LYS A 30 15.37 17.77 16.94
N ASN A 31 15.23 19.09 16.91
CA ASN A 31 13.93 19.76 16.91
C ASN A 31 13.17 19.48 15.60
N LYS A 32 13.90 19.39 14.48
CA LYS A 32 13.30 19.03 13.19
C LYS A 32 12.80 17.59 13.20
N MET A 33 13.60 16.65 13.72
CA MET A 33 13.21 15.25 13.90
C MET A 33 11.96 15.12 14.76
N ALA A 34 11.96 15.75 15.95
CA ALA A 34 10.83 15.74 16.89
C ALA A 34 9.54 16.25 16.24
N ARG A 35 9.66 17.36 15.50
CA ARG A 35 8.52 17.97 14.81
C ARG A 35 7.95 17.09 13.71
N GLU A 36 8.80 16.50 12.87
CA GLU A 36 8.34 15.64 11.78
C GLU A 36 7.67 14.37 12.32
N LEU A 37 8.29 13.70 13.31
CA LEU A 37 7.70 12.52 13.94
C LEU A 37 6.38 12.81 14.67
N TRP A 38 6.23 14.00 15.25
CA TRP A 38 4.96 14.42 15.84
C TRP A 38 3.88 14.68 14.78
N VAL A 39 4.21 15.41 13.71
CA VAL A 39 3.25 15.73 12.64
C VAL A 39 2.80 14.48 11.87
N THR A 40 3.66 13.47 11.73
CA THR A 40 3.29 12.18 11.12
C THR A 40 2.51 11.26 12.07
N GLY A 41 2.32 11.66 13.33
CA GLY A 41 1.62 10.88 14.35
C GLY A 41 2.43 9.71 14.92
N MET A 42 3.73 9.66 14.66
CA MET A 42 4.64 8.66 15.23
C MET A 42 4.96 8.95 16.70
N LEU A 43 4.84 10.21 17.12
CA LEU A 43 4.93 10.63 18.51
C LEU A 43 3.62 11.25 18.97
N SER A 44 3.17 10.85 20.16
CA SER A 44 1.97 11.39 20.82
C SER A 44 2.22 12.75 21.49
N ASP A 45 3.40 12.94 22.09
CA ASP A 45 3.83 14.19 22.72
C ASP A 45 5.24 14.55 22.25
N ILE A 46 5.41 15.79 21.77
CA ILE A 46 6.69 16.31 21.29
C ILE A 46 7.68 16.59 22.44
N ASN A 47 7.18 16.81 23.66
CA ASN A 47 8.01 17.18 24.80
C ASN A 47 8.67 15.98 25.48
N ASP A 48 8.11 14.77 25.31
CA ASP A 48 8.67 13.52 25.83
C ASP A 48 9.73 12.90 24.89
N PHE A 49 10.04 13.59 23.79
CA PHE A 49 10.96 13.08 22.79
C PHE A 49 12.40 13.56 23.02
N SER A 50 13.21 12.71 23.65
CA SER A 50 14.64 12.95 23.80
C SER A 50 15.49 11.75 23.35
N PRO A 51 15.71 11.58 22.03
CA PRO A 51 16.55 10.49 21.52
C PRO A 51 18.04 10.71 21.83
N GLU A 52 18.79 9.61 21.93
CA GLU A 52 20.25 9.60 22.14
C GLU A 52 21.04 10.08 20.91
N ASN A 53 20.48 9.87 19.72
CA ASN A 53 21.01 10.34 18.45
C ASN A 53 19.88 10.87 17.57
N ASN A 54 20.23 11.47 16.45
CA ASN A 54 19.25 12.04 15.53
C ASN A 54 18.91 11.08 14.38
N THR A 55 18.96 9.76 14.60
CA THR A 55 18.68 8.76 13.57
C THR A 55 17.29 8.17 13.79
N ALA A 56 16.44 8.22 12.76
CA ALA A 56 15.16 7.52 12.75
C ALA A 56 15.17 6.42 11.68
N THR A 57 14.71 5.23 12.03
CA THR A 57 14.53 4.13 11.06
C THR A 57 13.04 3.93 10.82
N PHE A 58 12.63 4.03 9.57
CA PHE A 58 11.27 3.86 9.11
C PHE A 58 11.12 2.47 8.49
N GLU A 59 10.04 1.78 8.86
CA GLU A 59 9.56 0.60 8.15
C GLU A 59 8.56 1.09 7.08
N VAL A 60 8.92 0.93 5.82
CA VAL A 60 8.08 1.29 4.68
C VAL A 60 7.48 0.01 4.14
N VAL A 61 6.18 -0.15 4.37
CA VAL A 61 5.41 -1.28 3.84
C VAL A 61 4.71 -0.82 2.56
N TYR A 62 4.97 -1.50 1.46
CA TYR A 62 4.30 -1.26 0.19
C TYR A 62 3.83 -2.57 -0.40
N GLY A 63 2.91 -2.50 -1.36
CA GLY A 63 2.42 -3.69 -2.01
C GLY A 63 1.61 -3.37 -3.25
N HIS A 64 1.43 -4.41 -4.05
CA HIS A 64 0.59 -4.40 -5.23
C HIS A 64 -0.53 -5.41 -5.07
N ALA A 65 -1.72 -5.05 -5.50
CA ALA A 65 -2.85 -5.95 -5.60
C ALA A 65 -3.61 -5.68 -6.89
N TRP A 66 -4.25 -6.71 -7.42
CA TRP A 66 -5.06 -6.60 -8.63
C TRP A 66 -6.46 -6.14 -8.27
N GLY A 67 -7.04 -5.27 -9.12
CA GLY A 67 -8.46 -4.94 -9.02
C GLY A 67 -9.28 -6.22 -9.22
N ALA A 68 -10.31 -6.40 -8.38
CA ALA A 68 -11.13 -7.60 -8.24
C ALA A 68 -11.00 -8.60 -9.41
N ALA A 69 -10.41 -9.76 -9.15
CA ALA A 69 -10.52 -10.90 -10.04
C ALA A 69 -12.01 -11.13 -10.36
N PHE A 70 -12.37 -11.04 -11.64
CA PHE A 70 -13.72 -11.36 -12.07
C PHE A 70 -13.96 -12.84 -11.79
N GLY A 71 -14.80 -13.12 -10.79
CA GLY A 71 -15.32 -14.46 -10.50
C GLY A 71 -14.68 -15.11 -9.28
N LYS A 72 -15.53 -15.71 -8.42
CA LYS A 72 -15.08 -16.63 -7.37
C LYS A 72 -14.33 -17.79 -8.04
N VAL A 73 -13.10 -17.99 -7.62
CA VAL A 73 -12.36 -19.23 -7.89
C VAL A 73 -13.04 -20.33 -7.06
N ASP A 74 -13.45 -21.42 -7.69
CA ASP A 74 -14.03 -22.55 -6.97
C ASP A 74 -12.97 -23.33 -6.16
N GLU A 75 -13.40 -24.27 -5.31
CA GLU A 75 -12.51 -25.11 -4.48
C GLU A 75 -11.52 -25.95 -5.32
N SER A 76 -11.70 -26.00 -6.63
CA SER A 76 -10.82 -26.68 -7.59
C SER A 76 -9.75 -25.77 -8.19
N GLY A 77 -9.74 -24.48 -7.82
CA GLY A 77 -8.82 -23.48 -8.38
C GLY A 77 -9.27 -22.92 -9.74
N VAL A 78 -10.51 -23.16 -10.15
CA VAL A 78 -11.01 -22.72 -11.47
C VAL A 78 -11.77 -21.40 -11.34
N ALA A 79 -11.30 -20.37 -12.05
CA ALA A 79 -12.02 -19.12 -12.25
C ALA A 79 -12.94 -19.21 -13.47
N LYS A 80 -14.25 -18.99 -13.30
CA LYS A 80 -15.22 -18.98 -14.41
C LYS A 80 -15.54 -17.55 -14.79
N VAL A 81 -14.95 -17.08 -15.88
CA VAL A 81 -15.25 -15.77 -16.48
C VAL A 81 -16.30 -15.97 -17.56
N PRO A 82 -17.54 -15.48 -17.39
CA PRO A 82 -18.54 -15.52 -18.46
C PRO A 82 -18.06 -14.65 -19.62
N ILE A 83 -18.25 -15.13 -20.85
CA ILE A 83 -17.74 -14.45 -22.06
C ILE A 83 -18.31 -13.02 -22.21
N ASP A 84 -19.50 -12.77 -21.67
CA ASP A 84 -20.14 -11.45 -21.64
C ASP A 84 -19.42 -10.43 -20.75
N ALA A 85 -18.61 -10.89 -19.78
CA ALA A 85 -17.76 -10.03 -18.95
C ALA A 85 -16.48 -9.58 -19.67
N ILE A 86 -16.11 -10.25 -20.76
CA ILE A 86 -14.95 -9.90 -21.59
C ILE A 86 -15.42 -8.88 -22.64
N GLN A 87 -15.74 -7.67 -22.18
CA GLN A 87 -16.05 -6.58 -23.09
C GLN A 87 -14.76 -6.02 -23.66
N ARG A 88 -14.58 -6.15 -24.98
CA ARG A 88 -13.59 -5.38 -25.70
C ARG A 88 -13.94 -3.90 -25.53
N ARG A 89 -13.01 -3.07 -25.05
CA ARG A 89 -13.17 -1.60 -25.14
C ARG A 89 -13.28 -1.23 -26.62
N VAL A 90 -14.50 -1.13 -27.12
CA VAL A 90 -14.81 -0.56 -28.43
C VAL A 90 -15.03 0.93 -28.18
N GLY A 91 -13.98 1.71 -28.34
CA GLY A 91 -14.08 3.16 -28.22
C GLY A 91 -12.83 3.80 -27.63
N ASP A 92 -11.72 3.77 -28.36
CA ASP A 92 -10.90 4.98 -28.46
C ASP A 92 -10.37 5.07 -29.88
N SER A 93 -11.09 5.82 -30.71
CA SER A 93 -10.61 6.25 -32.01
C SER A 93 -11.05 7.70 -32.17
N PRO A 94 -10.25 8.67 -31.69
CA PRO A 94 -10.37 10.01 -32.21
C PRO A 94 -9.71 10.02 -33.59
N LEU A 95 -10.30 10.80 -34.50
CA LEU A 95 -9.80 11.17 -35.83
C LEU A 95 -10.27 10.29 -37.00
N ARG A 96 -11.55 10.50 -37.37
CA ARG A 96 -11.91 10.66 -38.78
C ARG A 96 -12.13 12.15 -39.08
N ARG A 97 -11.28 12.71 -39.93
CA ARG A 97 -11.63 13.69 -40.97
C ARG A 97 -10.88 13.30 -42.22
#